data_AF-A0A957V7D5-F1
#
_entry.id   AF-A0A957V7D5-F1
#
_cell.length_a   1.000
_cell.length_b   1.000
_cell.length_c   1.000
_cell.angle_alpha   90.00
_cell.angle_beta   90.00
_cell.angle_gamma   90.00
#
_symmetry.space_group_name_H-M   'P 1'
#
loop_
_entity.id
_entity.type
_entity.pdbx_description
1 polymer ?
#
loop_
_entity_poly.entity_id
_entity_poly.type
_entity_poly.pdbx_seq_one_letter_code
_entity_poly.pdbx_strand_id
1 'polypeptide(L)'
;KLVWFAFAVFFWGGTARALGVGAAYSAFITEFGGAMLPYIYILTGITVMAIMGLYLPFSARVSLTRLLGFNLGFSTLMFALLAAWLAWQPSPVVVFALPVWFEAFCVLLPLALWALAGRLFNVRQ
;
A
#
# COMPACT_ATOMS: atom_id res chain seq x y z
N LYS A 1 -17.19 17.58 0.18
CA LYS A 1 -15.76 17.62 0.59
C LYS A 1 -15.16 16.22 0.74
N LEU A 2 -15.77 15.32 1.53
CA LEU A 2 -15.30 13.94 1.68
C LEU A 2 -15.31 13.12 0.38
N VAL A 3 -16.35 13.28 -0.45
CA VAL A 3 -16.45 12.59 -1.77
C VAL A 3 -15.29 12.94 -2.70
N TRP A 4 -14.98 14.23 -2.85
CA TRP A 4 -13.84 14.69 -3.65
C TRP A 4 -12.50 14.22 -3.09
N PHE A 5 -12.36 14.13 -1.77
CA PHE A 5 -11.16 13.60 -1.14
C PHE A 5 -11.00 12.10 -1.37
N ALA A 6 -12.08 11.32 -1.24
CA ALA A 6 -12.09 9.90 -1.56
C ALA A 6 -11.77 9.66 -3.05
N PHE A 7 -12.38 10.44 -3.94
CA PHE A 7 -12.06 10.41 -5.37
C PHE A 7 -10.58 10.68 -5.62
N ALA A 8 -10.00 11.72 -5.02
CA ALA A 8 -8.58 12.03 -5.17
C ALA A 8 -7.69 10.88 -4.66
N VAL A 9 -7.99 10.31 -3.50
CA VAL A 9 -7.26 9.15 -2.95
C VAL A 9 -7.29 7.96 -3.92
N PHE A 10 -8.44 7.69 -4.55
CA PHE A 10 -8.56 6.63 -5.54
C PHE A 10 -7.85 6.93 -6.84
N PHE A 11 -7.98 8.14 -7.36
CA PHE A 11 -7.37 8.54 -8.61
C PHE A 11 -5.85 8.41 -8.46
N TRP A 12 -5.28 9.07 -7.46
CA TRP A 12 -3.83 9.02 -7.20
C TRP A 12 -3.35 7.63 -6.77
N GLY A 13 -4.10 6.93 -5.92
CA GLY A 13 -3.76 5.57 -5.51
C GLY A 13 -3.84 4.56 -6.65
N GLY A 14 -4.84 4.69 -7.52
CA GLY A 14 -5.01 3.88 -8.72
C GLY A 14 -3.92 4.15 -9.76
N THR A 15 -3.56 5.42 -9.98
CA THR A 15 -2.41 5.78 -10.81
C THR A 15 -1.11 5.22 -10.24
N ALA A 16 -0.87 5.37 -8.93
CA ALA A 16 0.30 4.79 -8.26
C ALA A 16 0.33 3.26 -8.41
N ARG A 17 -0.84 2.60 -8.33
CA ARG A 17 -0.94 1.15 -8.57
C ARG A 17 -0.58 0.79 -10.01
N ALA A 18 -1.15 1.48 -10.99
CA ALA A 18 -0.93 1.21 -12.41
C ALA A 18 0.54 1.39 -12.81
N LEU A 19 1.20 2.41 -12.27
CA LEU A 19 2.63 2.66 -12.53
C LEU A 19 3.54 1.74 -11.70
N GLY A 20 3.15 1.46 -10.46
CA GLY A 20 3.94 0.68 -9.51
C GLY A 20 4.05 -0.80 -9.85
N VAL A 21 2.98 -1.41 -10.38
CA VAL A 21 2.99 -2.85 -10.69
C VAL A 21 4.06 -3.21 -11.72
N GLY A 22 4.14 -2.43 -12.80
CA GLY A 22 5.11 -2.65 -13.87
C GLY A 22 6.53 -2.44 -13.39
N ALA A 23 6.78 -1.33 -12.68
CA ALA A 23 8.11 -1.02 -12.17
C ALA A 23 8.60 -2.04 -11.12
N ALA A 24 7.76 -2.40 -10.15
CA ALA A 24 8.13 -3.30 -9.05
C ALA A 24 8.37 -4.73 -9.54
N TYR A 25 7.44 -5.30 -10.31
CA TYR A 25 7.58 -6.67 -10.79
C TYR A 25 8.62 -6.81 -11.91
N SER A 26 8.79 -5.80 -12.78
CA SER A 26 9.84 -5.84 -13.78
C SER A 26 11.23 -5.84 -13.12
N ALA A 27 11.48 -4.94 -12.17
CA ALA A 27 12.75 -4.90 -11.46
C ALA A 27 13.04 -6.22 -10.72
N PHE A 28 12.01 -6.77 -10.07
CA PHE A 28 12.12 -8.04 -9.37
C PHE A 28 12.44 -9.22 -10.28
N ILE A 29 11.69 -9.39 -11.38
CA ILE A 29 11.88 -10.54 -12.28
C ILE A 29 13.24 -10.45 -12.97
N THR A 30 13.72 -9.25 -13.30
CA THR A 30 15.06 -9.06 -13.85
C THR A 30 16.17 -9.51 -12.89
N GLU A 31 16.03 -9.24 -11.59
CA GLU A 31 17.05 -9.58 -10.59
C GLU A 31 16.96 -11.02 -10.07
N PHE A 32 15.75 -11.50 -9.80
CA PHE A 32 15.51 -12.76 -9.07
C PHE A 32 14.83 -13.86 -9.89
N GLY A 33 14.29 -13.52 -11.07
CA GLY A 33 13.51 -14.43 -11.89
C GLY A 33 12.13 -14.78 -11.31
N GLY A 34 11.35 -15.55 -12.07
CA GLY A 34 9.98 -15.92 -11.70
C GLY A 34 9.86 -16.94 -10.56
N ALA A 35 10.91 -17.73 -10.30
CA ALA A 35 10.87 -18.78 -9.27
C ALA A 35 10.73 -18.21 -7.85
N MET A 36 11.12 -16.95 -7.63
CA MET A 36 11.06 -16.29 -6.33
C MET A 36 9.71 -15.60 -6.04
N LEU A 37 8.79 -15.57 -7.00
CA LEU A 37 7.45 -14.96 -6.84
C LEU A 37 6.66 -15.45 -5.61
N PRO A 38 6.67 -16.75 -5.24
CA PRO A 38 5.95 -17.22 -4.05
C PRO A 38 6.35 -16.50 -2.75
N TYR A 39 7.63 -16.13 -2.62
CA TYR A 39 8.14 -15.44 -1.44
C TYR A 39 7.61 -14.01 -1.32
N ILE A 40 7.31 -13.33 -2.44
CA ILE A 40 6.63 -12.03 -2.40
C ILE A 40 5.31 -12.17 -1.66
N TYR A 41 4.47 -13.15 -2.04
CA TYR A 41 3.15 -13.32 -1.41
C TYR A 41 3.24 -13.69 0.08
N ILE A 42 4.21 -14.52 0.47
CA ILE A 42 4.45 -14.87 1.88
C ILE A 42 4.84 -13.61 2.67
N LEU A 43 5.82 -12.86 2.19
CA LEU A 43 6.26 -11.62 2.85
C LEU A 43 5.16 -10.57 2.88
N THR A 44 4.39 -10.43 1.81
CA THR A 44 3.20 -9.57 1.78
C THR A 44 2.23 -9.95 2.89
N GLY A 45 1.95 -11.24 3.10
CA GLY A 45 1.09 -11.69 4.19
C GLY A 45 1.59 -11.24 5.56
N ILE A 46 2.89 -11.41 5.82
CA ILE A 46 3.54 -10.97 7.06
C ILE A 46 3.48 -9.44 7.20
N THR A 47 3.80 -8.70 6.14
CA THR A 47 3.77 -7.24 6.11
C THR A 47 2.36 -6.70 6.34
N VAL A 48 1.36 -7.23 5.66
CA VAL A 48 -0.04 -6.84 5.83
C VAL A 48 -0.52 -7.17 7.24
N MET A 49 -0.19 -8.34 7.78
CA MET A 49 -0.54 -8.69 9.16
C MET A 49 0.05 -7.69 10.17
N ALA A 50 1.34 -7.33 10.02
CA ALA A 50 2.00 -6.35 10.87
C ALA A 50 1.33 -4.97 10.76
N ILE A 51 1.02 -4.51 9.54
CA ILE A 51 0.37 -3.21 9.34
C ILE A 51 -1.06 -3.23 9.90
N MET A 52 -1.83 -4.30 9.67
CA MET A 52 -3.19 -4.43 10.18
C MET A 52 -3.27 -4.44 11.70
N GLY A 53 -2.32 -5.09 12.38
CA GLY A 53 -2.23 -5.07 13.83
C GLY A 53 -2.12 -3.66 14.42
N LEU A 54 -1.44 -2.75 13.71
CA LEU A 54 -1.35 -1.33 14.08
C LEU A 54 -2.55 -0.52 13.58
N TYR A 55 -3.07 -0.85 12.40
CA TYR A 55 -4.13 -0.11 11.72
C TYR A 55 -5.49 -0.24 12.42
N LEU A 56 -5.87 -1.45 12.82
CA LEU A 56 -7.17 -1.74 13.47
C LEU A 56 -7.43 -0.86 14.70
N PRO A 57 -6.57 -0.86 15.74
CA PRO A 57 -6.79 -0.04 16.93
C PRO A 57 -6.75 1.46 16.64
N PHE A 58 -5.94 1.89 15.65
CA PHE A 58 -5.88 3.27 15.22
C PHE A 58 -7.17 3.71 14.51
N SER A 59 -7.73 2.87 13.63
CA SER A 59 -8.94 3.16 12.86
C SER A 59 -10.18 3.38 13.74
N ALA A 60 -10.24 2.71 14.90
CA ALA A 60 -11.33 2.85 15.86
C ALA A 60 -11.35 4.21 16.58
N ARG A 61 -10.19 4.87 16.68
CA ARG A 61 -10.01 6.10 17.47
C ARG A 61 -9.95 7.38 16.63
N VAL A 62 -9.89 7.24 15.31
CA VAL A 62 -9.54 8.34 14.41
C VAL A 62 -10.67 8.62 13.42
N SER A 63 -10.84 9.90 13.07
CA SER A 63 -11.79 10.31 12.03
C SER A 63 -11.37 9.76 10.67
N LEU A 64 -12.34 9.48 9.82
CA LEU A 64 -12.08 8.86 8.53
C LEU A 64 -11.17 9.69 7.63
N THR A 65 -11.32 11.02 7.63
CA THR A 65 -10.44 11.93 6.89
C THR A 65 -8.99 11.81 7.33
N ARG A 66 -8.74 11.69 8.64
CA ARG A 66 -7.39 11.49 9.18
C ARG A 66 -6.85 10.11 8.83
N LEU A 67 -7.69 9.09 8.83
CA LEU A 67 -7.30 7.72 8.45
C LEU A 67 -6.93 7.64 6.96
N LEU A 68 -7.71 8.29 6.08
CA LEU A 68 -7.42 8.41 4.65
C LEU A 68 -6.13 9.21 4.41
N GLY A 69 -5.96 10.33 5.11
CA GLY A 69 -4.72 11.12 5.04
C GLY A 69 -3.49 10.34 5.53
N PHE A 70 -3.63 9.55 6.59
CA PHE A 70 -2.57 8.67 7.08
C PHE A 70 -2.21 7.60 6.06
N ASN A 71 -3.19 6.89 5.46
CA ASN A 71 -2.91 5.91 4.41
C ASN A 71 -2.16 6.54 3.25
N LEU A 72 -2.66 7.67 2.74
CA LEU A 72 -2.03 8.35 1.61
C LEU A 72 -0.60 8.82 1.94
N GLY A 73 -0.42 9.44 3.10
CA GLY A 73 0.89 9.92 3.56
C GLY A 73 1.88 8.79 3.80
N PHE A 74 1.44 7.73 4.47
CA PHE A 74 2.26 6.55 4.74
C PHE A 74 2.66 5.83 3.45
N SER A 75 1.72 5.62 2.52
CA SER A 75 2.00 5.01 1.23
C SER A 75 2.94 5.84 0.37
N THR A 76 2.73 7.15 0.31
CA THR A 76 3.61 8.06 -0.43
C THR A 76 5.02 8.06 0.17
N LEU A 77 5.12 8.12 1.50
CA LEU A 77 6.40 8.10 2.21
C LEU A 77 7.17 6.80 1.93
N MET A 78 6.51 5.64 2.02
CA MET A 78 7.18 4.35 1.77
C MET A 78 7.66 4.21 0.33
N PHE A 79 6.85 4.60 -0.66
CA PHE A 79 7.30 4.60 -2.06
C PHE A 79 8.47 5.57 -2.28
N ALA A 80 8.42 6.77 -1.68
CA ALA A 80 9.50 7.74 -1.78
C ALA A 80 10.80 7.21 -1.15
N LEU A 81 10.72 6.56 0.01
CA LEU A 81 11.89 5.98 0.69
C LEU A 81 12.50 4.82 -0.12
N LEU A 82 11.67 3.92 -0.64
CA LEU A 82 12.15 2.80 -1.48
C LEU A 82 12.76 3.31 -2.79
N ALA A 83 12.14 4.30 -3.43
CA ALA A 83 12.66 4.92 -4.64
C ALA A 83 13.98 5.67 -4.39
N ALA A 84 14.05 6.45 -3.31
CA ALA A 84 15.27 7.17 -2.93
C ALA A 84 16.41 6.20 -2.59
N TRP A 85 16.11 5.09 -1.91
CA TRP A 85 17.11 4.07 -1.63
C TRP A 85 17.62 3.44 -2.92
N LEU A 86 16.74 3.04 -3.85
CA LEU A 86 17.17 2.51 -5.15
C LEU A 86 18.02 3.49 -5.95
N ALA A 87 17.68 4.78 -5.92
CA ALA A 87 18.42 5.82 -6.61
C ALA A 87 19.81 6.06 -5.99
N TRP A 88 19.93 5.94 -4.66
CA TRP A 88 21.20 6.16 -3.97
C TRP A 88 22.11 4.93 -4.03
N GLN A 89 21.55 3.75 -3.76
CA GLN A 89 22.28 2.49 -3.74
C GLN A 89 21.36 1.34 -4.19
N PRO A 90 21.47 0.90 -5.45
CA PRO A 90 20.78 -0.28 -5.94
C PRO A 90 21.14 -1.49 -5.06
N SER A 91 20.14 -2.08 -4.43
CA SER A 91 20.31 -3.22 -3.54
C SER A 91 19.26 -4.28 -3.87
N PRO A 92 19.65 -5.57 -3.98
CA PRO A 92 18.71 -6.67 -4.23
C PRO A 92 17.59 -6.70 -3.18
N VAL A 93 17.89 -6.31 -1.94
CA VAL A 93 16.89 -6.24 -0.86
C VAL A 93 15.78 -5.25 -1.18
N VAL A 94 16.11 -4.09 -1.73
CA VAL A 94 15.12 -3.05 -2.04
C VAL A 94 14.32 -3.43 -3.29
N VAL A 95 14.97 -4.06 -4.27
CA VAL A 95 14.30 -4.65 -5.43
C VAL A 95 13.29 -5.72 -5.01
N PHE A 96 13.62 -6.52 -3.98
CA PHE A 96 12.71 -7.50 -3.38
C PHE A 96 11.56 -6.84 -2.59
N ALA A 97 11.88 -5.80 -1.82
CA ALA A 97 10.90 -5.11 -0.97
C ALA A 97 9.85 -4.32 -1.77
N LEU A 98 10.18 -3.84 -2.98
CA LEU A 98 9.26 -3.10 -3.85
C LEU A 98 7.94 -3.83 -4.13
N PRO A 99 7.94 -5.05 -4.71
CA PRO A 99 6.69 -5.77 -4.98
C PRO A 99 5.95 -6.16 -3.70
N VAL A 100 6.67 -6.47 -2.61
CA VAL A 100 6.05 -6.73 -1.30
C VAL A 100 5.28 -5.51 -0.79
N TRP A 101 5.90 -4.33 -0.87
CA TRP A 101 5.25 -3.07 -0.49
C TRP A 101 4.09 -2.72 -1.42
N PHE A 102 4.26 -2.92 -2.73
CA PHE A 102 3.21 -2.70 -3.73
C PHE A 102 1.95 -3.54 -3.43
N GLU A 103 2.13 -4.82 -3.13
CA GLU A 103 1.02 -5.71 -2.77
C GLU A 103 0.36 -5.28 -1.46
N ALA A 104 1.15 -4.92 -0.44
CA ALA A 104 0.62 -4.38 0.81
C ALA A 104 -0.19 -3.08 0.59
N PHE A 105 0.30 -2.19 -0.27
CA PHE A 105 -0.41 -0.97 -0.69
C PHE A 105 -1.75 -1.29 -1.37
N CYS A 106 -1.80 -2.32 -2.22
CA CYS A 106 -3.03 -2.77 -2.87
C CYS A 106 -4.08 -3.29 -1.89
N VAL A 107 -3.68 -3.75 -0.71
CA VAL A 107 -4.59 -4.14 0.38
C VAL A 107 -5.04 -2.92 1.19
N LEU A 108 -4.14 -1.99 1.50
CA LEU A 108 -4.43 -0.83 2.36
C LEU A 108 -5.41 0.15 1.74
N LEU A 109 -5.28 0.42 0.43
CA LEU A 109 -6.10 1.39 -0.27
C LEU A 109 -7.60 1.02 -0.25
N PRO A 110 -8.02 -0.22 -0.59
CA PRO A 110 -9.39 -0.70 -0.40
C PRO A 110 -9.87 -0.69 1.06
N LEU A 111 -8.98 -0.95 2.02
CA LEU A 111 -9.35 -1.07 3.42
C LEU A 111 -9.82 0.26 4.02
N ALA A 112 -9.22 1.36 3.59
CA ALA A 112 -9.66 2.70 3.96
C ALA A 112 -11.08 3.02 3.45
N LEU A 113 -11.53 2.34 2.39
CA LEU A 113 -12.84 2.53 1.77
C LEU A 113 -13.91 1.66 2.40
N TRP A 114 -13.57 0.44 2.81
CA TRP A 114 -14.46 -0.36 3.64
C TRP A 114 -14.78 0.36 4.95
N ALA A 115 -13.80 1.04 5.55
CA ALA A 115 -14.03 1.91 6.70
C ALA A 115 -14.95 3.11 6.38
N LEU A 116 -14.90 3.66 5.16
CA LEU A 116 -15.83 4.70 4.69
C LEU A 116 -17.24 4.14 4.48
N ALA A 117 -17.37 2.99 3.81
CA ALA A 117 -18.64 2.35 3.50
C ALA A 117 -19.39 1.95 4.78
N GLY A 118 -18.71 1.34 5.76
CA GLY A 118 -19.30 1.00 7.05
C GLY A 118 -19.83 2.22 7.82
N ARG A 119 -19.16 3.38 7.69
CA ARG A 119 -19.59 4.64 8.33
C ARG A 119 -20.70 5.37 7.56
N LEU A 120 -20.73 5.29 6.22
CA LEU A 120 -21.73 5.95 5.38
C LEU A 120 -23.06 5.21 5.32
N PHE A 121 -23.01 3.88 5.22
CA PHE A 121 -24.20 3.06 5.00
C PHE A 121 -24.72 2.39 6.27
N ASN A 122 -24.12 2.68 7.43
CA ASN A 122 -24.46 2.03 8.71
C ASN A 122 -24.41 0.49 8.60
N VAL A 123 -23.61 -0.04 7.66
CA VAL A 123 -23.37 -1.47 7.49
C VAL A 123 -22.42 -1.86 8.62
N ARG A 124 -23.02 -2.12 9.78
CA ARG A 124 -22.35 -2.85 10.86
C ARG A 124 -22.17 -4.27 10.35
N GLN A 125 -20.92 -4.72 10.26
CA GLN A 125 -20.65 -6.15 10.20
C GLN A 125 -21.21 -6.82 11.45
#